data_AF-A0A532CW12-F1
#
_entry.id   AF-A0A532CW12-F1
#
_cell.length_a   1.000
_cell.length_b   1.000
_cell.length_c   1.000
_cell.angle_alpha   90.00
_cell.angle_beta   90.00
_cell.angle_gamma   90.00
#
_symmetry.space_group_name_H-M   'P 1'
#
loop_
_entity.id
_entity.type
_entity.pdbx_description
1 polymer ?
#
loop_
_entity_poly.entity_id
_entity_poly.type
_entity_poly.pdbx_seq_one_letter_code
_entity_poly.pdbx_strand_id
1 'polypeptide(L)'
;MDSRGDLPTVASVDLSRYAGTWYEIARLPMWFQRHCVDSKAMYSSRLDGAVGVHNECVTDTGKVEQAEGVATVIDAKTNARFTVVFDNWFARLFGSSREGNYWVLDLDPEYRTAMVGTPDRRYLWILSRTPQLEEPTYRRLVERAQELGYSVSNLIRARRSVSS
;
A
#
# COMPACT_ATOMS: atom_id res chain seq x y z
N MET A 1 2.44 -21.66 -14.59
CA MET A 1 2.16 -20.28 -15.02
C MET A 1 0.82 -19.90 -14.46
N ASP A 2 0.77 -18.86 -13.64
CA ASP A 2 -0.46 -18.39 -13.00
C ASP A 2 -1.33 -17.70 -14.07
N SER A 3 -2.46 -18.31 -14.43
CA SER A 3 -3.35 -17.87 -15.52
C SER A 3 -4.28 -16.71 -15.11
N ARG A 4 -3.88 -15.92 -14.11
CA ARG A 4 -4.58 -14.71 -13.70
C ARG A 4 -4.14 -13.61 -14.66
N GLY A 5 -5.05 -13.14 -15.51
CA GLY A 5 -4.77 -12.17 -16.58
C GLY A 5 -4.06 -10.90 -16.13
N ASP A 6 -3.71 -10.04 -17.08
CA ASP A 6 -2.96 -8.80 -16.83
C ASP A 6 -3.54 -7.99 -15.66
N LEU A 7 -2.67 -7.54 -14.75
CA LEU A 7 -3.05 -6.68 -13.63
C LEU A 7 -2.81 -5.22 -14.04
N PRO A 8 -3.85 -4.44 -14.36
CA PRO A 8 -3.66 -3.03 -14.71
C PRO A 8 -3.29 -2.19 -13.48
N THR A 9 -2.47 -1.17 -13.71
CA THR A 9 -2.24 -0.06 -12.77
C THR A 9 -3.00 1.19 -13.21
N VAL A 10 -3.02 2.22 -12.36
CA VAL A 10 -3.51 3.55 -12.76
C VAL A 10 -2.66 4.11 -13.90
N ALA A 11 -3.26 5.01 -14.69
CA ALA A 11 -2.62 5.57 -15.89
C ALA A 11 -1.36 6.39 -15.58
N SER A 12 -1.37 7.13 -14.46
CA SER A 12 -0.22 7.90 -14.00
C SER A 12 -0.33 8.25 -12.52
N VAL A 13 0.81 8.40 -11.84
CA VAL A 13 0.93 8.91 -10.47
C VAL A 13 1.80 10.16 -10.46
N ASP A 14 1.27 11.24 -9.91
CA ASP A 14 2.03 12.43 -9.52
C ASP A 14 2.63 12.18 -8.13
N LEU A 15 3.94 11.95 -8.08
CA LEU A 15 4.66 11.61 -6.84
C LEU A 15 4.60 12.74 -5.81
N SER A 16 4.53 13.99 -6.26
CA SER A 16 4.42 15.15 -5.36
C SER A 16 3.08 15.15 -4.64
N ARG A 17 2.00 14.87 -5.39
CA ARG A 17 0.65 14.74 -4.81
C ARG A 17 0.46 13.46 -4.00
N TYR A 18 1.23 12.42 -4.28
CA TYR A 18 1.21 11.16 -3.54
C TYR A 18 1.98 11.23 -2.21
N ALA A 19 2.92 12.17 -2.09
CA ALA A 19 3.70 12.39 -0.87
C ALA A 19 2.84 12.69 0.37
N GLY A 20 3.42 12.57 1.55
CA GLY A 20 2.74 12.77 2.85
C GLY A 20 2.13 11.48 3.40
N THR A 21 1.22 11.65 4.36
CA THR A 21 0.68 10.54 5.16
C THR A 21 -0.49 9.85 4.48
N TRP A 22 -0.49 8.52 4.60
CA TRP A 22 -1.57 7.62 4.22
C TRP A 22 -1.86 6.65 5.35
N TYR A 23 -3.11 6.54 5.76
CA TYR A 23 -3.60 5.61 6.76
C TYR A 23 -4.01 4.29 6.09
N GLU A 24 -3.53 3.17 6.62
CA GLU A 24 -3.96 1.84 6.18
C GLU A 24 -5.40 1.60 6.65
N ILE A 25 -6.36 1.55 5.74
CA ILE A 25 -7.77 1.27 6.05
C ILE A 25 -8.02 -0.23 6.12
N ALA A 26 -7.44 -0.97 5.18
CA ALA A 26 -7.49 -2.42 5.16
C ALA A 26 -6.29 -3.00 4.42
N ARG A 27 -6.01 -4.28 4.69
CA ARG A 27 -4.97 -5.03 4.00
C ARG A 27 -5.29 -6.51 3.94
N LEU A 28 -4.61 -7.23 3.05
CA LEU A 28 -4.60 -8.69 3.11
C LEU A 28 -3.73 -9.19 4.29
N PRO A 29 -3.96 -10.41 4.79
CA PRO A 29 -3.18 -10.98 5.88
C PRO A 29 -1.71 -11.14 5.46
N MET A 30 -0.82 -10.57 6.27
CA MET A 30 0.62 -10.65 6.06
C MET A 30 1.28 -10.99 7.37
N TRP A 31 2.13 -12.02 7.34
CA TRP A 31 2.77 -12.55 8.54
C TRP A 31 3.61 -11.50 9.28
N PHE A 32 4.15 -10.50 8.57
CA PHE A 32 4.98 -9.43 9.12
C PHE A 32 4.19 -8.28 9.76
N GLN A 33 2.95 -8.03 9.33
CA GLN A 33 2.05 -7.05 9.96
C GLN A 33 1.02 -7.71 10.89
N ARG A 34 1.19 -8.98 11.26
CA ARG A 34 0.15 -9.74 11.99
C ARG A 34 -0.24 -9.13 13.35
N HIS A 35 0.68 -8.42 14.00
CA HIS A 35 0.42 -7.73 15.27
C HIS A 35 -0.03 -6.28 15.08
N CYS A 36 0.04 -5.74 13.86
CA CYS A 36 -0.35 -4.37 13.54
C CYS A 36 -1.87 -4.22 13.45
N VAL A 37 -2.41 -3.36 14.32
CA VAL A 37 -3.85 -3.05 14.39
C VAL A 37 -4.18 -1.67 13.81
N ASP A 38 -3.21 -0.75 13.81
CA ASP A 38 -3.29 0.56 13.17
C ASP A 38 -1.95 0.87 12.51
N SER A 39 -1.93 1.10 11.20
CA SER A 39 -0.71 1.42 10.47
C SER A 39 -0.88 2.64 9.57
N LYS A 40 0.19 3.41 9.40
CA LYS A 40 0.26 4.51 8.43
C LYS A 40 1.60 4.50 7.73
N ALA A 41 1.60 4.97 6.49
CA ALA A 41 2.78 5.18 5.67
C ALA A 41 2.95 6.68 5.42
N MET A 42 4.18 7.18 5.49
CA MET A 42 4.55 8.55 5.14
C MET A 42 5.56 8.49 4.01
N TYR A 43 5.21 9.15 2.91
CA TYR A 43 6.06 9.21 1.72
C TYR A 43 6.71 10.59 1.60
N SER A 44 8.02 10.63 1.34
CA SER A 44 8.78 11.87 1.18
C SER A 44 9.56 11.88 -0.13
N SER A 45 9.73 13.05 -0.73
CA SER A 45 10.64 13.19 -1.87
C SER A 45 12.09 13.10 -1.40
N ARG A 46 12.95 12.52 -2.23
CA ARG A 46 14.40 12.45 -2.01
C ARG A 46 15.15 13.18 -3.12
N LEU A 47 16.37 13.60 -2.82
CA LEU A 47 17.25 14.31 -3.78
C LEU A 47 17.69 13.42 -4.95
N ASP A 48 17.74 12.10 -4.75
CA ASP A 48 18.07 11.10 -5.76
C ASP A 48 16.90 10.75 -6.69
N GLY A 49 15.74 11.41 -6.51
CA GLY A 49 14.53 11.16 -7.29
C GLY A 49 13.72 9.93 -6.85
N ALA A 50 14.19 9.17 -5.84
CA ALA A 50 13.39 8.14 -5.20
C ALA A 50 12.40 8.72 -4.19
N VAL A 51 11.55 7.86 -3.64
CA VAL A 51 10.59 8.21 -2.59
C VAL A 51 11.02 7.56 -1.29
N GLY A 52 11.19 8.34 -0.22
CA GLY A 52 11.39 7.82 1.13
C GLY A 52 10.07 7.26 1.65
N VAL A 53 10.14 6.13 2.37
CA VAL A 53 8.99 5.43 2.93
C VAL A 53 9.21 5.23 4.42
N HIS A 54 8.43 5.90 5.25
CA HIS A 54 8.38 5.65 6.69
C HIS A 54 7.06 4.98 7.04
N ASN A 55 7.09 3.80 7.63
CA ASN A 55 5.90 3.11 8.13
C ASN A 55 5.88 3.14 9.65
N GLU A 56 4.73 3.47 10.22
CA GLU A 56 4.44 3.33 11.65
C GLU A 56 3.28 2.38 11.86
N CYS A 57 3.40 1.52 12.87
CA CYS A 57 2.38 0.57 13.25
C CYS A 57 2.19 0.58 14.77
N VAL A 58 0.94 0.71 15.23
CA VAL A 58 0.54 0.37 16.59
C VAL A 58 0.17 -1.11 16.63
N THR A 59 0.79 -1.83 17.56
CA THR A 59 0.55 -3.27 17.76
C THR A 59 -0.66 -3.52 18.65
N ASP A 60 -1.16 -4.76 18.66
CA ASP A 60 -2.17 -5.27 19.61
C ASP A 60 -1.79 -5.09 21.10
N THR A 61 -0.49 -4.93 21.41
CA THR A 61 0.00 -4.61 22.76
C THR A 61 0.12 -3.11 23.05
N GLY A 62 -0.23 -2.25 22.09
CA GLY A 62 -0.10 -0.78 22.20
C GLY A 62 1.31 -0.25 21.95
N LYS A 63 2.30 -1.11 21.67
CA LYS A 63 3.64 -0.68 21.25
C LYS A 63 3.62 -0.10 19.84
N VAL A 64 4.47 0.87 19.58
CA VAL A 64 4.72 1.42 18.24
C VAL A 64 5.95 0.74 17.64
N GLU A 65 5.77 0.17 16.46
CA GLU A 65 6.84 -0.35 15.60
C GLU A 65 7.00 0.56 14.37
N GLN A 66 8.23 0.71 13.89
CA GLN A 66 8.57 1.58 12.77
C GLN A 66 9.48 0.87 11.76
N ALA A 67 9.37 1.25 10.50
CA ALA A 67 10.25 0.79 9.44
C ALA A 67 10.53 1.89 8.41
N GLU A 68 11.80 2.05 8.06
CA GLU A 68 12.27 2.96 7.02
C GLU A 68 12.58 2.21 5.73
N GLY A 69 12.34 2.85 4.59
CA GLY A 69 12.64 2.29 3.28
C GLY A 69 12.68 3.32 2.17
N VAL A 70 12.97 2.82 0.98
CA VAL A 70 13.09 3.59 -0.25
C VAL A 70 12.27 2.91 -1.35
N ALA A 71 11.43 3.69 -2.03
CA ALA A 71 10.68 3.30 -3.20
C ALA A 71 11.28 3.93 -4.46
N THR A 72 11.67 3.09 -5.42
CA THR A 72 12.22 3.51 -6.71
C THR A 72 11.23 3.20 -7.82
N VAL A 73 10.89 4.20 -8.63
CA VAL A 73 10.05 4.02 -9.82
C VAL A 73 10.75 3.09 -10.80
N ILE A 74 10.04 2.08 -11.30
CA ILE A 74 10.53 1.17 -12.35
C ILE A 74 9.76 1.30 -13.67
N ASP A 75 8.70 2.11 -13.67
CA ASP A 75 7.95 2.50 -14.86
C ASP A 75 7.86 4.02 -14.92
N ALA A 76 8.84 4.65 -15.56
CA ALA A 76 8.91 6.11 -15.66
C ALA A 76 7.80 6.71 -16.55
N LYS A 77 7.05 5.91 -17.30
CA LYS A 77 5.96 6.41 -18.14
C LYS A 77 4.72 6.75 -17.30
N THR A 78 4.44 5.92 -16.29
CA THR A 78 3.24 6.06 -15.46
C THR A 78 3.56 6.44 -14.02
N ASN A 79 4.77 6.14 -13.52
CA ASN A 79 5.12 6.18 -12.10
C ASN A 79 4.19 5.33 -11.20
N ALA A 80 3.46 4.36 -11.76
CA ALA A 80 2.49 3.56 -11.00
C ALA A 80 3.09 2.27 -10.41
N ARG A 81 4.36 1.98 -10.70
CA ARG A 81 5.07 0.76 -10.28
C ARG A 81 6.42 1.09 -9.67
N PHE A 82 6.69 0.50 -8.52
CA PHE A 82 7.88 0.75 -7.74
C PHE A 82 8.50 -0.56 -7.25
N THR A 83 9.81 -0.50 -7.04
CA THR A 83 10.50 -1.41 -6.13
C THR A 83 10.71 -0.70 -4.80
N VAL A 84 10.15 -1.25 -3.73
CA VAL A 84 10.28 -0.76 -2.36
C VAL A 84 11.22 -1.68 -1.59
N VAL A 85 12.22 -1.10 -0.94
CA VAL A 85 13.20 -1.80 -0.10
C VAL A 85 13.20 -1.14 1.28
N PHE A 86 13.05 -1.93 2.34
CA PHE A 86 13.14 -1.44 3.73
C PHE A 86 14.51 -1.73 4.32
N ASP A 87 14.99 -0.87 5.23
CA ASP A 87 16.32 -0.92 5.84
C ASP A 87 16.48 -2.02 6.90
N ASN A 88 15.48 -2.88 7.06
CA ASN A 88 15.48 -3.99 8.00
C ASN A 88 15.66 -5.35 7.28
N TRP A 89 15.88 -6.42 8.07
CA TRP A 89 16.08 -7.79 7.56
C TRP A 89 14.92 -8.34 6.70
N PHE A 90 13.77 -7.65 6.64
CA PHE A 90 12.64 -8.02 5.77
C PHE A 90 12.89 -7.72 4.28
N ALA A 91 13.94 -6.95 3.93
CA ALA A 91 14.37 -6.73 2.54
C ALA A 91 14.57 -8.03 1.73
N ARG A 92 14.85 -9.16 2.40
CA ARG A 92 15.07 -10.46 1.75
C ARG A 92 13.78 -11.23 1.41
N LEU A 93 12.62 -10.80 1.93
CA LEU A 93 11.33 -11.49 1.76
C LEU A 93 10.49 -10.97 0.61
N PHE A 94 10.61 -9.68 0.28
CA PHE A 94 10.04 -9.11 -0.92
C PHE A 94 11.03 -9.35 -2.05
N GLY A 95 10.93 -10.53 -2.68
CA GLY A 95 11.73 -10.85 -3.85
C GLY A 95 11.70 -9.66 -4.81
N SER A 96 12.87 -9.19 -5.22
CA SER A 96 13.08 -8.17 -6.23
C SER A 96 12.60 -8.71 -7.57
N SER A 97 11.28 -8.74 -7.76
CA SER A 97 10.69 -9.00 -9.06
C SER A 97 11.09 -7.84 -9.97
N ARG A 98 11.42 -8.14 -11.23
CA ARG A 98 11.65 -7.10 -12.25
C ARG A 98 10.43 -6.21 -12.45
N GLU A 99 9.27 -6.72 -12.05
CA GLU A 99 7.97 -6.08 -12.09
C GLU A 99 7.72 -5.13 -10.91
N GLY A 100 8.57 -5.11 -9.89
CA GLY A 100 8.37 -4.32 -8.68
C GLY A 100 7.37 -4.96 -7.70
N ASN A 101 7.38 -4.47 -6.48
CA ASN A 101 6.63 -5.02 -5.34
C ASN A 101 5.62 -4.02 -4.75
N TYR A 102 5.39 -2.89 -5.42
CA TYR A 102 4.38 -1.90 -5.06
C TYR A 102 3.76 -1.30 -6.31
N TRP A 103 2.50 -1.66 -6.57
CA TRP A 103 1.74 -1.22 -7.74
C TRP A 103 0.54 -0.40 -7.28
N VAL A 104 0.32 0.77 -7.89
CA VAL A 104 -0.87 1.60 -7.63
C VAL A 104 -1.98 1.16 -8.58
N LEU A 105 -3.02 0.53 -8.02
CA LEU A 105 -4.08 -0.17 -8.73
C LEU A 105 -5.36 0.67 -8.91
N ASP A 106 -5.64 1.52 -7.93
CA ASP A 106 -6.72 2.51 -7.94
C ASP A 106 -6.20 3.76 -7.22
N LEU A 107 -6.55 4.95 -7.72
CA LEU A 107 -6.15 6.21 -7.15
C LEU A 107 -7.25 7.23 -7.41
N ASP A 108 -7.74 7.83 -6.33
CA ASP A 108 -8.69 8.94 -6.38
C ASP A 108 -8.07 10.16 -7.10
N PRO A 109 -8.81 10.87 -7.99
CA PRO A 109 -8.27 12.04 -8.70
C PRO A 109 -7.79 13.17 -7.78
N GLU A 110 -8.36 13.28 -6.59
CA GLU A 110 -7.94 14.22 -5.54
C GLU A 110 -6.87 13.63 -4.60
N TYR A 111 -6.41 12.39 -4.83
CA TYR A 111 -5.41 11.68 -4.03
C TYR A 111 -5.89 11.44 -2.59
N ARG A 112 -7.20 11.28 -2.39
CA ARG A 112 -7.78 11.00 -1.07
C ARG A 112 -7.75 9.53 -0.69
N THR A 113 -7.85 8.63 -1.68
CA THR A 113 -7.77 7.18 -1.49
C THR A 113 -6.83 6.56 -2.52
N ALA A 114 -6.18 5.47 -2.14
CA ALA A 114 -5.35 4.68 -3.03
C ALA A 114 -5.52 3.19 -2.69
N MET A 115 -5.42 2.34 -3.70
CA MET A 115 -5.29 0.90 -3.51
C MET A 115 -3.99 0.44 -4.14
N VAL A 116 -3.18 -0.27 -3.34
CA VAL A 116 -1.85 -0.72 -3.76
C VAL A 116 -1.68 -2.20 -3.49
N GLY A 117 -0.85 -2.88 -4.29
CA GLY A 117 -0.62 -4.31 -4.11
C GLY A 117 0.58 -4.84 -4.88
N THR A 118 0.77 -6.16 -4.84
CA THR A 118 1.78 -6.88 -5.61
C THR A 118 1.19 -7.59 -6.83
N PRO A 119 1.97 -7.77 -7.92
CA PRO A 119 1.51 -8.40 -9.16
C PRO A 119 1.06 -9.86 -8.99
N ASP A 120 1.65 -10.59 -8.04
CA ASP A 120 1.27 -11.96 -7.68
C ASP A 120 -0.04 -12.05 -6.86
N ARG A 121 -0.67 -10.90 -6.57
CA ARG A 121 -1.91 -10.74 -5.81
C ARG A 121 -1.85 -11.26 -4.37
N ARG A 122 -0.64 -11.41 -3.82
CA ARG A 122 -0.46 -11.86 -2.44
C ARG A 122 -0.65 -10.75 -1.42
N TYR A 123 -0.31 -9.51 -1.78
CA TYR A 123 -0.39 -8.36 -0.89
C TYR A 123 -1.25 -7.25 -1.50
N LEU A 124 -2.08 -6.64 -0.65
CA LEU A 124 -2.97 -5.54 -1.00
C LEU A 124 -3.14 -4.65 0.22
N TRP A 125 -3.19 -3.34 0.00
CA TRP A 125 -3.57 -2.33 0.97
C TRP A 125 -4.58 -1.37 0.35
N ILE A 126 -5.57 -0.98 1.15
CA ILE A 126 -6.44 0.16 0.89
C ILE A 126 -5.96 1.28 1.81
N LEU A 127 -5.62 2.42 1.21
CA LEU A 127 -5.03 3.58 1.87
C LEU A 127 -5.98 4.79 1.76
N SER A 128 -5.96 5.65 2.78
CA SER A 128 -6.71 6.91 2.79
C SER A 128 -5.89 8.04 3.39
N ARG A 129 -6.13 9.28 2.96
CA ARG A 129 -5.57 10.49 3.60
C ARG A 129 -6.17 10.77 4.96
N THR A 130 -7.35 10.22 5.23
CA THR A 130 -8.03 10.29 6.53
C THR A 130 -8.00 8.94 7.24
N PRO A 131 -7.99 8.90 8.58
CA PRO A 131 -7.96 7.65 9.34
C PRO A 131 -9.17 6.73 9.11
N GLN A 132 -10.29 7.32 8.67
CA GLN A 132 -11.54 6.67 8.37
C GLN A 132 -11.93 6.88 6.92
N LEU A 133 -12.65 5.90 6.37
CA LEU A 133 -13.17 5.92 5.02
C LEU A 133 -14.65 5.56 5.06
N GLU A 134 -15.46 6.29 4.29
CA GLU A 134 -16.90 6.00 4.20
C GLU A 134 -17.15 4.61 3.60
N GLU A 135 -18.15 3.91 4.13
CA GLU A 135 -18.48 2.53 3.72
C GLU A 135 -18.73 2.37 2.20
N PRO A 136 -19.41 3.29 1.49
CA PRO A 136 -19.58 3.16 0.04
C PRO A 136 -18.24 3.16 -0.70
N THR A 137 -17.32 4.06 -0.32
CA THR A 137 -15.99 4.16 -0.93
C THR A 137 -15.14 2.94 -0.60
N TYR A 138 -15.20 2.46 0.64
CA TYR A 138 -14.54 1.21 1.02
C TYR A 138 -15.05 0.03 0.18
N ARG A 139 -16.37 -0.16 0.07
CA ARG A 139 -16.95 -1.28 -0.69
C ARG A 139 -16.57 -1.22 -2.16
N ARG A 140 -16.58 -0.03 -2.79
CA ARG A 140 -16.10 0.17 -4.16
C ARG A 140 -14.66 -0.34 -4.35
N LEU A 141 -13.78 -0.01 -3.41
CA LEU A 141 -12.37 -0.44 -3.47
C LEU A 141 -12.22 -1.95 -3.26
N VAL A 142 -13.03 -2.56 -2.40
CA VAL A 142 -13.06 -4.01 -2.20
C VAL A 142 -13.57 -4.75 -3.44
N GLU A 143 -14.67 -4.28 -4.04
CA GLU A 143 -15.19 -4.81 -5.29
C GLU A 143 -14.14 -4.71 -6.40
N ARG A 144 -13.47 -3.55 -6.51
CA ARG A 144 -12.37 -3.36 -7.45
C ARG A 144 -11.21 -4.33 -7.22
N ALA A 145 -10.81 -4.56 -5.96
CA ALA A 145 -9.78 -5.54 -5.64
C ALA A 145 -10.19 -6.97 -6.06
N GLN A 146 -11.46 -7.32 -5.86
CA GLN A 146 -12.00 -8.61 -6.27
C GLN A 146 -12.00 -8.79 -7.80
N GLU A 147 -12.41 -7.76 -8.56
CA GLU A 147 -12.33 -7.75 -10.03
C GLU A 147 -10.90 -7.96 -10.53
N LEU A 148 -9.91 -7.39 -9.82
CA LEU A 148 -8.49 -7.54 -10.14
C LEU A 148 -7.92 -8.91 -9.73
N GLY A 149 -8.72 -9.78 -9.09
CA GLY A 149 -8.36 -11.15 -8.74
C GLY A 149 -7.68 -11.32 -7.38
N TYR A 150 -7.81 -10.33 -6.47
CA TYR A 150 -7.38 -10.47 -5.09
C TYR A 150 -8.40 -11.28 -4.26
N SER A 151 -7.90 -12.09 -3.32
CA SER A 151 -8.75 -12.87 -2.41
C SER A 151 -9.27 -12.03 -1.24
N VAL A 152 -10.26 -11.17 -1.52
CA VAL A 152 -10.76 -10.15 -0.57
C VAL A 152 -11.50 -10.70 0.65
N SER A 153 -11.86 -11.99 0.68
CA SER A 153 -12.60 -12.63 1.78
C SER A 153 -11.88 -12.53 3.14
N ASN A 154 -10.55 -12.35 3.12
CA ASN A 154 -9.71 -12.29 4.30
C ASN A 154 -9.16 -10.88 4.58
N LEU A 155 -9.77 -9.83 3.99
CA LEU A 155 -9.34 -8.45 4.26
C LEU A 155 -9.46 -8.13 5.76
N ILE A 156 -8.37 -7.63 6.31
CA ILE A 156 -8.30 -7.15 7.69
C ILE A 156 -8.46 -5.65 7.64
N ARG A 157 -9.51 -5.13 8.28
CA ARG A 157 -9.66 -3.68 8.49
C ARG A 157 -8.85 -3.23 9.70
N ALA A 158 -8.24 -2.05 9.60
CA ALA A 158 -7.58 -1.43 10.74
C ALA A 158 -8.57 -1.15 11.87
N ARG A 159 -8.16 -1.40 13.11
CA ARG A 159 -8.96 -1.16 14.31
C ARG A 159 -8.53 0.16 14.93
N ARG A 160 -8.95 1.27 14.31
CA ARG A 160 -8.70 2.61 14.86
C ARG A 160 -9.80 2.98 15.84
N SER A 161 -9.42 3.31 17.07
CA SER A 161 -10.27 4.04 18.00
C SER A 161 -10.46 5.47 17.51
N VAL A 162 -11.71 5.95 17.52
CA VAL A 162 -12.02 7.36 17.25
C VAL A 162 -11.38 8.18 18.37
N SER A 163 -10.45 9.07 18.05
CA SER A 163 -10.13 10.17 18.95
C SER A 163 -11.32 11.13 18.88
N SER A 164 -12.12 11.17 19.95
CA SER A 164 -13.17 12.16 20.17
C SER A 164 -12.63 13.58 20.19
#